data_AF-A0A522AFH4-F1
#
_entry.id   AF-A0A522AFH4-F1
#
_cell.length_a   1.000
_cell.length_b   1.000
_cell.length_c   1.000
_cell.angle_alpha   90.00
_cell.angle_beta   90.00
_cell.angle_gamma   90.00
#
_symmetry.space_group_name_H-M   'P 1'
#
loop_
_entity.id
_entity.type
_entity.pdbx_description
1 polymer ?
#
loop_
_entity_poly.entity_id
_entity_poly.type
_entity_poly.pdbx_seq_one_letter_code
_entity_poly.pdbx_strand_id
1 'polypeptide(L)'
;MRRYRTVLPDHCGLPGTGRVPVRAHQLRLRCYRPRQRAGLAAQRAGAGTLVGPPQRCRRGDCTGSHVLQSPQGAGTRRPQPDRARARAVRDRLPRNRDPLVPPRRRQGGNLRYRRDDPDARPARALNPALTDRTGDYDIAVIGGGIHGAGVAQAAAAAGYAVLLIERSDWGAGTSSKSSKLIHGGLRYLQSGALRLVRESLRERETLLRIAPHLVHRAEFHIPVYRGSRYRPWQLYLGLTLYWALAGFGRSGRFATLPTPDTDFPGLRRSGLQALFRYCDARTDDRRLTQAVAASAASLGATLACPASLRRAERTNDGWALEIVKGHERLLVNARTLINCAGPWVDRVAATINPAPPRPAFDLVQGTHLVLSRPIADRCYYLESPSDGRAVFFLPWQGKSLLGTTETPFHGSPDEVRTTQAEEAYLLSVLSHYFPNAEPVVTDRMAGLRVLPQGAATVFKRSREVVLVADSPRQPRYIAVYGGKLT
;
A
#
# COMPACT_ATOMS: atom_id res chain seq x y z
N MET A 1 -23.86 -63.52 23.28
CA MET A 1 -25.25 -63.03 23.34
C MET A 1 -25.57 -62.34 22.02
N ARG A 2 -26.58 -62.88 21.33
CA ARG A 2 -27.33 -62.54 20.07
C ARG A 2 -27.05 -61.13 19.45
N ARG A 3 -26.73 -60.87 18.17
CA ARG A 3 -27.07 -61.34 16.79
C ARG A 3 -28.54 -61.17 16.31
N TYR A 4 -28.65 -60.63 15.08
CA TYR A 4 -29.78 -60.54 14.12
C TYR A 4 -30.82 -59.40 14.34
N ARG A 5 -31.52 -58.82 13.35
CA ARG A 5 -31.83 -59.17 11.93
C ARG A 5 -32.44 -57.94 11.21
N THR A 6 -32.21 -57.83 9.91
CA THR A 6 -32.99 -57.08 8.90
C THR A 6 -34.39 -57.67 8.72
N VAL A 7 -35.45 -56.87 8.51
CA VAL A 7 -36.68 -57.20 7.73
C VAL A 7 -37.41 -55.92 7.26
N LEU A 8 -37.66 -55.81 5.95
CA LEU A 8 -38.74 -55.04 5.28
C LEU A 8 -39.94 -55.98 5.04
N PRO A 9 -41.18 -55.44 4.88
CA PRO A 9 -41.94 -55.70 3.64
C PRO A 9 -42.69 -54.44 3.12
N ASP A 10 -42.67 -54.14 1.80
CA ASP A 10 -43.62 -54.53 0.71
C ASP A 10 -44.96 -53.76 0.74
N HIS A 11 -45.22 -52.81 -0.18
CA HIS A 11 -45.74 -52.92 -1.57
C HIS A 11 -47.28 -52.78 -1.68
N CYS A 12 -47.72 -51.84 -2.53
CA CYS A 12 -48.94 -51.78 -3.37
C CYS A 12 -49.18 -50.29 -3.73
N GLY A 13 -49.37 -49.81 -4.96
CA GLY A 13 -49.47 -50.36 -6.31
C GLY A 13 -49.94 -49.22 -7.24
N LEU A 14 -49.32 -49.08 -8.41
CA LEU A 14 -49.82 -48.31 -9.57
C LEU A 14 -50.80 -49.20 -10.38
N PRO A 15 -51.63 -48.63 -11.29
CA PRO A 15 -51.24 -48.50 -12.70
C PRO A 15 -51.69 -47.17 -13.33
N GLY A 16 -50.93 -46.50 -14.20
CA GLY A 16 -50.81 -46.76 -15.66
C GLY A 16 -51.75 -45.83 -16.44
N THR A 17 -51.51 -45.25 -17.61
CA THR A 17 -50.52 -45.39 -18.69
C THR A 17 -50.64 -44.16 -19.63
N GLY A 18 -49.62 -43.84 -20.42
CA GLY A 18 -49.70 -42.88 -21.52
C GLY A 18 -48.34 -42.55 -22.15
N ARG A 19 -47.97 -43.26 -23.22
CA ARG A 19 -46.67 -43.18 -23.93
C ARG A 19 -46.73 -42.22 -25.15
N VAL A 20 -45.68 -41.39 -25.29
CA VAL A 20 -44.74 -41.21 -26.46
C VAL A 20 -45.35 -40.69 -27.80
N PRO A 21 -44.69 -39.81 -28.64
CA PRO A 21 -43.28 -39.86 -29.02
C PRO A 21 -42.44 -38.57 -29.13
N VAL A 22 -41.13 -38.85 -29.16
CA VAL A 22 -39.95 -38.05 -29.45
C VAL A 22 -39.83 -37.73 -30.95
N ARG A 23 -39.35 -36.52 -31.29
CA ARG A 23 -38.43 -36.29 -32.43
C ARG A 23 -37.50 -35.10 -32.17
N ALA A 24 -36.22 -35.32 -32.45
CA ALA A 24 -35.15 -34.34 -32.42
C ALA A 24 -35.09 -33.50 -33.70
N HIS A 25 -34.63 -32.25 -33.62
CA HIS A 25 -33.86 -31.61 -34.69
C HIS A 25 -33.01 -30.43 -34.20
N GLN A 26 -31.78 -30.39 -34.71
CA GLN A 26 -30.73 -29.41 -34.45
C GLN A 26 -30.93 -28.06 -35.17
N LEU A 27 -30.39 -27.01 -34.53
CA LEU A 27 -29.67 -25.83 -35.07
C LEU A 27 -30.27 -25.02 -36.24
N ARG A 28 -30.44 -23.71 -36.00
CA ARG A 28 -29.88 -22.64 -36.86
C ARG A 28 -29.89 -21.28 -36.17
N LEU A 29 -28.70 -20.76 -35.92
CA LEU A 29 -28.42 -19.38 -35.53
C LEU A 29 -28.80 -18.43 -36.69
N ARG A 30 -29.56 -17.38 -36.39
CA ARG A 30 -29.79 -16.24 -37.28
C ARG A 30 -28.74 -15.16 -37.01
N CYS A 31 -27.98 -14.84 -38.05
CA CYS A 31 -27.02 -13.74 -38.11
C CYS A 31 -27.74 -12.39 -38.10
N TYR A 32 -27.22 -11.43 -37.32
CA TYR A 32 -27.49 -10.00 -37.48
C TYR A 32 -26.16 -9.31 -37.85
N ARG A 33 -26.14 -8.64 -39.02
CA ARG A 33 -25.00 -7.84 -39.52
C ARG A 33 -25.00 -6.46 -38.84
N PRO A 34 -23.81 -5.87 -38.65
CA PRO A 34 -23.60 -4.54 -39.22
C PRO A 34 -22.35 -4.47 -40.09
N ARG A 35 -22.41 -3.54 -41.05
CA ARG A 35 -21.45 -3.27 -42.12
C ARG A 35 -20.09 -2.82 -41.57
N GLN A 36 -19.01 -3.43 -42.09
CA GLN A 36 -17.67 -2.85 -42.09
C GLN A 36 -17.52 -1.87 -43.27
N ARG A 37 -16.82 -0.75 -43.04
CA ARG A 37 -16.05 -0.03 -44.06
C ARG A 37 -14.62 -0.56 -44.02
N ALA A 38 -14.09 -0.86 -45.19
CA ALA A 38 -12.82 -1.48 -45.46
C ALA A 38 -11.61 -0.56 -45.22
N GLY A 39 -10.46 -1.18 -44.92
CA GLY A 39 -9.13 -0.60 -44.99
C GLY A 39 -8.10 -1.72 -45.05
N LEU A 40 -7.44 -1.85 -46.20
CA LEU A 40 -6.49 -2.88 -46.60
C LEU A 40 -5.21 -2.93 -45.73
N ALA A 41 -4.62 -4.12 -45.57
CA ALA A 41 -3.28 -4.45 -46.09
C ALA A 41 -2.83 -5.87 -45.71
N ALA A 42 -2.07 -6.47 -46.61
CA ALA A 42 -1.74 -7.88 -46.74
C ALA A 42 -0.76 -8.45 -45.70
N GLN A 43 -0.93 -9.74 -45.37
CA GLN A 43 0.15 -10.64 -44.93
C GLN A 43 0.20 -11.84 -45.87
N ARG A 44 1.40 -12.10 -46.42
CA ARG A 44 1.72 -13.30 -47.19
C ARG A 44 2.02 -14.47 -46.26
N ALA A 45 1.52 -15.62 -46.67
CA ALA A 45 1.64 -16.93 -46.05
C ALA A 45 2.95 -17.67 -46.44
N GLY A 46 3.20 -18.77 -45.73
CA GLY A 46 4.14 -19.85 -46.06
C GLY A 46 4.95 -20.26 -44.82
N ALA A 47 4.45 -21.10 -43.90
CA ALA A 47 4.21 -22.54 -43.98
C ALA A 47 5.50 -23.37 -44.22
N GLY A 48 5.83 -24.25 -43.27
CA GLY A 48 6.86 -25.29 -43.42
C GLY A 48 7.37 -25.83 -42.08
N THR A 49 7.20 -27.12 -41.85
CA THR A 49 7.16 -27.82 -40.56
C THR A 49 8.40 -28.69 -40.32
N LEU A 50 8.59 -29.09 -39.04
CA LEU A 50 9.19 -30.35 -38.51
C LEU A 50 10.66 -30.40 -38.03
N VAL A 51 10.78 -30.52 -36.69
CA VAL A 51 11.41 -31.58 -35.87
C VAL A 51 12.83 -32.09 -36.20
N GLY A 52 13.73 -32.02 -35.20
CA GLY A 52 14.74 -33.06 -34.92
C GLY A 52 16.19 -32.57 -34.74
N PRO A 53 16.91 -32.93 -33.65
CA PRO A 53 18.18 -32.29 -33.21
C PRO A 53 19.43 -33.08 -33.70
N PRO A 54 20.71 -32.65 -33.49
CA PRO A 54 21.37 -32.82 -32.17
C PRO A 54 22.56 -31.88 -31.80
N GLN A 55 22.92 -31.95 -30.52
CA GLN A 55 24.27 -32.02 -29.93
C GLN A 55 25.21 -30.80 -29.80
N ARG A 56 25.81 -30.80 -28.60
CA ARG A 56 26.90 -29.98 -28.06
C ARG A 56 28.21 -30.20 -28.81
N CYS A 57 29.08 -29.19 -28.79
CA CYS A 57 30.52 -29.40 -28.57
C CYS A 57 31.16 -28.22 -27.81
N ARG A 58 32.19 -28.57 -27.04
CA ARG A 58 32.93 -27.76 -26.06
C ARG A 58 34.25 -27.25 -26.65
N ARG A 59 34.76 -26.16 -26.04
CA ARG A 59 36.17 -25.82 -25.72
C ARG A 59 37.19 -25.71 -26.86
N GLY A 60 38.07 -24.71 -26.73
CA GLY A 60 39.43 -24.78 -27.25
C GLY A 60 40.04 -23.42 -27.53
N ASP A 61 41.02 -23.04 -26.72
CA ASP A 61 41.90 -21.88 -26.85
C ASP A 61 42.59 -21.78 -28.23
N CYS A 62 43.07 -20.59 -28.59
CA CYS A 62 44.52 -20.36 -28.80
C CYS A 62 44.84 -18.91 -29.19
N THR A 63 45.94 -18.49 -28.59
CA THR A 63 46.81 -17.32 -28.74
C THR A 63 47.11 -16.85 -30.17
N GLY A 64 47.39 -15.54 -30.32
CA GLY A 64 48.05 -15.00 -31.51
C GLY A 64 48.31 -13.49 -31.41
N SER A 65 49.48 -13.12 -30.89
CA SER A 65 50.03 -11.76 -30.88
C SER A 65 50.46 -11.35 -32.29
N HIS A 66 50.21 -10.10 -32.71
CA HIS A 66 51.13 -9.40 -33.62
C HIS A 66 51.08 -7.88 -33.41
N VAL A 67 52.29 -7.36 -33.19
CA VAL A 67 52.73 -5.96 -33.14
C VAL A 67 52.58 -5.31 -34.51
N LEU A 68 52.27 -4.00 -34.58
CA LEU A 68 52.87 -3.06 -35.54
C LEU A 68 52.56 -1.59 -35.18
N GLN A 69 53.47 -0.73 -35.62
CA GLN A 69 53.84 0.58 -35.10
C GLN A 69 52.91 1.74 -35.48
N SER A 70 52.97 2.80 -34.68
CA SER A 70 52.51 4.17 -34.98
C SER A 70 53.31 4.83 -36.10
N PRO A 71 52.80 5.94 -36.67
CA PRO A 71 53.52 7.21 -36.48
C PRO A 71 52.63 8.47 -36.27
N GLN A 72 53.07 9.25 -35.27
CA GLN A 72 53.30 10.71 -35.18
C GLN A 72 52.46 11.79 -35.90
N GLY A 73 52.24 12.87 -35.13
CA GLY A 73 52.14 14.29 -35.55
C GLY A 73 50.76 14.91 -35.34
N ALA A 74 50.52 16.11 -34.82
CA ALA A 74 51.26 17.24 -34.22
C ALA A 74 50.18 18.04 -33.42
N GLY A 75 50.39 18.57 -32.22
CA GLY A 75 51.12 19.83 -31.96
C GLY A 75 50.25 21.07 -32.21
N THR A 76 49.66 21.68 -31.17
CA THR A 76 49.55 23.15 -31.00
C THR A 76 49.07 23.51 -29.59
N ARG A 77 49.78 24.46 -28.96
CA ARG A 77 49.60 24.99 -27.61
C ARG A 77 48.91 26.36 -27.66
N ARG A 78 47.92 26.56 -26.77
CA ARG A 78 47.60 27.73 -25.88
C ARG A 78 47.49 29.16 -26.48
N PRO A 79 46.69 30.11 -25.91
CA PRO A 79 46.76 30.47 -24.48
C PRO A 79 45.48 30.94 -23.74
N GLN A 80 45.59 30.95 -22.41
CA GLN A 80 44.79 31.74 -21.45
C GLN A 80 45.06 33.25 -21.60
N PRO A 81 44.19 34.10 -21.05
CA PRO A 81 44.62 35.36 -20.46
C PRO A 81 44.33 35.43 -18.95
N ASP A 82 45.27 36.03 -18.23
CA ASP A 82 45.20 36.36 -16.80
C ASP A 82 45.36 37.88 -16.64
N ARG A 83 44.55 38.45 -15.74
CA ARG A 83 44.76 39.64 -14.88
C ARG A 83 44.93 41.08 -15.44
N ALA A 84 44.00 41.92 -14.94
CA ALA A 84 44.20 43.14 -14.14
C ALA A 84 44.39 44.54 -14.80
N ARG A 85 43.50 45.47 -14.39
CA ARG A 85 43.63 46.92 -14.03
C ARG A 85 42.21 47.54 -14.19
N ALA A 86 41.66 48.42 -13.35
CA ALA A 86 42.14 49.51 -12.49
C ALA A 86 41.17 49.72 -11.29
N ARG A 87 41.61 50.04 -10.05
CA ARG A 87 41.67 51.39 -9.41
C ARG A 87 40.49 52.31 -9.78
N ALA A 88 39.83 53.10 -8.94
CA ALA A 88 39.76 53.35 -7.49
C ALA A 88 38.73 54.49 -7.35
N VAL A 89 37.76 54.45 -6.43
CA VAL A 89 37.17 55.66 -5.82
C VAL A 89 36.82 55.34 -4.36
N ARG A 90 37.31 56.21 -3.49
CA ARG A 90 37.24 56.20 -2.03
C ARG A 90 36.01 57.01 -1.57
N ASP A 91 35.63 56.75 -0.32
CA ASP A 91 34.89 57.62 0.60
C ASP A 91 33.37 57.73 0.45
N ARG A 92 32.64 57.11 1.39
CA ARG A 92 32.13 57.78 2.60
C ARG A 92 31.38 56.78 3.50
N LEU A 93 31.88 56.60 4.73
CA LEU A 93 31.12 56.10 5.88
C LEU A 93 30.18 57.22 6.37
N PRO A 94 29.11 56.87 7.10
CA PRO A 94 29.26 56.99 8.55
C PRO A 94 28.84 55.72 9.32
N ARG A 95 29.56 55.53 10.42
CA ARG A 95 29.31 54.56 11.48
C ARG A 95 28.00 54.92 12.20
N ASN A 96 27.20 53.90 12.53
CA ASN A 96 26.71 53.84 13.90
C ASN A 96 26.63 52.39 14.40
N ARG A 97 27.11 52.21 15.61
CA ARG A 97 27.23 50.94 16.34
C ARG A 97 25.95 50.76 17.16
N ASP A 98 25.41 49.54 17.17
CA ASP A 98 25.20 48.81 18.42
C ASP A 98 25.01 47.29 18.15
N PRO A 99 25.61 46.41 18.98
CA PRO A 99 25.66 44.98 18.72
C PRO A 99 24.40 44.25 19.21
N LEU A 100 23.75 43.51 18.30
CA LEU A 100 22.72 42.55 18.67
C LEU A 100 23.34 41.39 19.48
N VAL A 101 23.02 41.39 20.76
CA VAL A 101 23.29 40.36 21.76
C VAL A 101 22.76 39.00 21.27
N PRO A 102 23.55 37.92 21.27
CA PRO A 102 23.04 36.58 21.01
C PRO A 102 22.24 36.10 22.22
N PRO A 103 21.04 35.50 22.05
CA PRO A 103 20.31 34.97 23.19
C PRO A 103 21.08 33.80 23.81
N ARG A 104 21.27 33.90 25.11
CA ARG A 104 22.01 32.97 25.98
C ARG A 104 21.54 31.53 25.80
N ARG A 105 22.51 30.63 25.59
CA ARG A 105 22.41 29.20 25.97
C ARG A 105 21.95 29.10 27.42
N ARG A 106 20.77 28.52 27.66
CA ARG A 106 20.50 27.83 28.93
C ARG A 106 20.94 26.38 28.77
N GLN A 107 22.00 26.03 29.48
CA GLN A 107 22.39 24.65 29.75
C GLN A 107 21.35 23.98 30.64
N GLY A 108 21.15 22.68 30.40
CA GLY A 108 21.03 21.70 31.49
C GLY A 108 19.69 21.62 32.21
N GLY A 109 18.69 21.01 31.56
CA GLY A 109 17.59 20.34 32.24
C GLY A 109 17.47 18.92 31.72
N ASN A 110 17.99 17.95 32.46
CA ASN A 110 17.85 16.52 32.19
C ASN A 110 16.36 16.15 32.11
N LEU A 111 15.81 16.07 30.90
CA LEU A 111 14.52 15.41 30.66
C LEU A 111 14.77 13.90 30.67
N ARG A 112 14.84 13.36 31.89
CA ARG A 112 14.62 11.94 32.13
C ARG A 112 13.26 11.58 31.52
N TYR A 113 13.28 10.61 30.62
CA TYR A 113 12.10 9.92 30.12
C TYR A 113 11.29 9.42 31.34
N ARG A 114 10.25 10.17 31.71
CA ARG A 114 9.38 9.80 32.82
C ARG A 114 8.50 8.66 32.30
N ARG A 115 8.74 7.48 32.87
CA ARG A 115 7.88 6.30 32.82
C ARG A 115 6.41 6.70 32.97
N ASP A 116 5.59 6.01 32.18
CA ASP A 116 4.20 5.65 32.46
C ASP A 116 3.37 6.78 33.09
N ASP A 117 2.70 7.54 32.23
CA ASP A 117 1.56 8.35 32.64
C ASP A 117 0.40 7.39 32.99
N PRO A 118 0.04 7.19 34.27
CA PRO A 118 -1.06 6.32 34.67
C PRO A 118 -2.42 6.99 34.42
N ASP A 119 -2.43 8.23 33.95
CA ASP A 119 -3.60 9.09 33.79
C ASP A 119 -3.97 9.32 32.31
N ALA A 120 -3.44 8.50 31.39
CA ALA A 120 -3.98 8.35 30.05
C ALA A 120 -5.40 7.78 30.14
N ARG A 121 -6.36 8.66 30.40
CA ARG A 121 -7.80 8.35 30.45
C ARG A 121 -8.15 7.55 29.19
N PRO A 122 -8.79 6.37 29.33
CA PRO A 122 -9.25 5.62 28.17
C PRO A 122 -10.10 6.57 27.32
N ALA A 123 -9.90 6.50 26.00
CA ALA A 123 -10.64 7.28 25.02
C ALA A 123 -12.12 7.35 25.44
N ARG A 124 -12.52 8.54 25.91
CA ARG A 124 -13.86 8.84 26.40
C ARG A 124 -14.83 8.35 25.33
N ALA A 125 -15.75 7.46 25.71
CA ALA A 125 -16.63 6.73 24.80
C ALA A 125 -17.17 7.64 23.68
N LEU A 126 -16.75 7.38 22.45
CA LEU A 126 -17.34 7.96 21.23
C LEU A 126 -18.74 7.34 21.06
N ASN A 127 -19.75 7.88 21.71
CA ASN A 127 -21.15 7.53 21.46
C ASN A 127 -22.05 8.73 21.82
N PRO A 128 -22.75 9.35 20.86
CA PRO A 128 -24.19 9.40 21.00
C PRO A 128 -24.69 7.97 20.80
N ALA A 129 -25.28 7.38 21.84
CA ALA A 129 -25.80 6.03 21.76
C ALA A 129 -26.77 5.89 20.57
N LEU A 130 -26.80 4.70 19.95
CA LEU A 130 -27.86 4.25 19.03
C LEU A 130 -29.18 4.02 19.81
N THR A 131 -29.50 4.92 20.74
CA THR A 131 -30.71 4.89 21.54
C THR A 131 -31.72 5.79 20.86
N ASP A 132 -32.81 5.16 20.42
CA ASP A 132 -34.09 5.79 20.10
C ASP A 132 -34.21 6.58 18.78
N ARG A 133 -33.26 6.41 17.85
CA ARG A 133 -33.48 6.76 16.44
C ARG A 133 -33.51 5.51 15.58
N THR A 134 -34.70 4.99 15.34
CA THR A 134 -35.07 4.40 14.05
C THR A 134 -34.87 5.47 12.97
N GLY A 135 -33.61 5.75 12.63
CA GLY A 135 -33.23 6.86 11.75
C GLY A 135 -32.96 6.38 10.33
N ASP A 136 -33.57 7.04 9.36
CA ASP A 136 -33.19 6.94 7.96
C ASP A 136 -31.85 7.69 7.76
N TYR A 137 -30.81 6.97 7.38
CA TYR A 137 -29.51 7.56 7.01
C TYR A 137 -29.49 7.87 5.51
N ASP A 138 -28.74 8.87 5.11
CA ASP A 138 -28.43 9.06 3.68
C ASP A 138 -27.40 8.02 3.23
N ILE A 139 -26.38 7.79 4.07
CA ILE A 139 -25.26 6.91 3.74
C ILE A 139 -24.94 5.99 4.93
N ALA A 140 -24.96 4.69 4.67
CA ALA A 140 -24.38 3.70 5.57
C ALA A 140 -23.04 3.21 5.01
N VAL A 141 -22.00 3.18 5.85
CA VAL A 141 -20.65 2.74 5.51
C VAL A 141 -20.30 1.50 6.31
N ILE A 142 -19.89 0.43 5.63
CA ILE A 142 -19.48 -0.83 6.26
C ILE A 142 -17.96 -0.94 6.27
N GLY A 143 -17.36 -1.05 7.46
CA GLY A 143 -15.93 -1.24 7.69
C GLY A 143 -15.25 0.02 8.21
N GLY A 144 -14.75 -0.01 9.45
CA GLY A 144 -14.06 1.08 10.14
C GLY A 144 -12.55 1.15 9.89
N GLY A 145 -12.08 0.67 8.73
CA GLY A 145 -10.72 0.93 8.26
C GLY A 145 -10.56 2.36 7.73
N ILE A 146 -9.36 2.73 7.28
CA ILE A 146 -9.06 4.10 6.82
C ILE A 146 -10.01 4.58 5.71
N HIS A 147 -10.37 3.71 4.76
CA HIS A 147 -11.29 4.08 3.69
C HIS A 147 -12.71 4.35 4.21
N GLY A 148 -13.26 3.49 5.07
CA GLY A 148 -14.58 3.72 5.63
C GLY A 148 -14.63 4.91 6.57
N ALA A 149 -13.60 5.11 7.39
CA ALA A 149 -13.45 6.31 8.22
C ALA A 149 -13.38 7.58 7.37
N GLY A 150 -12.58 7.60 6.29
CA GLY A 150 -12.45 8.74 5.39
C GLY A 150 -13.73 9.02 4.60
N VAL A 151 -14.42 7.99 4.10
CA VAL A 151 -15.71 8.13 3.44
C VAL A 151 -16.76 8.70 4.40
N ALA A 152 -16.84 8.18 5.63
CA ALA A 152 -17.77 8.68 6.62
C ALA A 152 -17.47 10.14 7.01
N GLN A 153 -16.20 10.49 7.18
CA GLN A 153 -15.77 11.86 7.46
C GLN A 153 -16.15 12.81 6.33
N ALA A 154 -15.86 12.46 5.08
CA ALA A 154 -16.17 13.28 3.92
C ALA A 154 -17.69 13.45 3.72
N ALA A 155 -18.45 12.37 3.90
CA ALA A 155 -19.92 12.41 3.80
C ALA A 155 -20.54 13.26 4.91
N ALA A 156 -20.07 13.13 6.16
CA ALA A 156 -20.56 13.96 7.27
C ALA A 156 -20.18 15.43 7.08
N ALA A 157 -18.97 15.73 6.61
CA ALA A 157 -18.56 17.09 6.26
C ALA A 157 -19.43 17.73 5.17
N ALA A 158 -19.99 16.91 4.27
CA ALA A 158 -20.93 17.35 3.24
C ALA A 158 -22.38 17.51 3.75
N GLY A 159 -22.64 17.23 5.03
CA GLY A 159 -23.95 17.42 5.68
C GLY A 159 -24.90 16.22 5.59
N TYR A 160 -24.43 15.05 5.12
CA TYR A 160 -25.26 13.85 5.06
C TYR A 160 -25.46 13.22 6.44
N ALA A 161 -26.62 12.58 6.65
CA ALA A 161 -26.81 11.68 7.78
C ALA A 161 -26.05 10.37 7.53
N VAL A 162 -24.96 10.14 8.27
CA VAL A 162 -24.03 9.02 8.04
C VAL A 162 -24.05 8.03 9.21
N LEU A 163 -24.08 6.74 8.89
CA LEU A 163 -23.84 5.64 9.81
C LEU A 163 -22.57 4.89 9.40
N LEU A 164 -21.55 4.80 10.26
CA LEU A 164 -20.35 3.98 10.04
C LEU A 164 -20.36 2.76 10.99
N ILE A 165 -20.25 1.56 10.43
CA ILE A 165 -20.35 0.29 11.16
C ILE A 165 -19.01 -0.45 11.11
N GLU A 166 -18.46 -0.81 12.28
CA GLU A 166 -17.23 -1.59 12.42
C GLU A 166 -17.41 -2.77 13.36
N ARG A 167 -17.07 -3.98 12.87
CA ARG A 167 -17.29 -5.25 13.57
C ARG A 167 -16.49 -5.38 14.86
N SER A 168 -15.27 -4.82 14.90
CA SER A 168 -14.27 -5.12 15.93
C SER A 168 -13.78 -3.87 16.66
N ASP A 169 -12.88 -3.12 16.04
CA ASP A 169 -12.38 -1.85 16.54
C ASP A 169 -11.87 -1.00 15.37
N TRP A 170 -11.83 0.32 15.57
CA TRP A 170 -11.43 1.28 14.55
C TRP A 170 -10.00 1.03 14.07
N GLY A 171 -9.85 0.80 12.77
CA GLY A 171 -8.57 0.49 12.14
C GLY A 171 -7.99 -0.90 12.45
N ALA A 172 -8.74 -1.82 13.06
CA ALA A 172 -8.22 -3.11 13.51
C ALA A 172 -7.73 -4.04 12.37
N GLY A 173 -8.30 -3.92 11.17
CA GLY A 173 -7.90 -4.70 9.99
C GLY A 173 -6.58 -4.23 9.37
N THR A 174 -6.50 -4.25 8.03
CA THR A 174 -5.29 -3.87 7.27
C THR A 174 -4.75 -2.46 7.64
N SER A 175 -5.62 -1.54 8.07
CA SER A 175 -5.27 -0.19 8.48
C SER A 175 -4.42 -0.07 9.76
N SER A 176 -4.14 -1.18 10.45
CA SER A 176 -3.15 -1.23 11.56
C SER A 176 -1.89 -2.06 11.22
N LYS A 177 -1.83 -2.61 10.00
CA LYS A 177 -0.85 -3.59 9.53
C LYS A 177 -0.06 -3.09 8.33
N SER A 178 0.05 -1.77 8.17
CA SER A 178 0.81 -1.15 7.10
C SER A 178 2.30 -1.02 7.45
N SER A 179 3.10 -0.45 6.53
CA SER A 179 4.49 -0.10 6.82
C SER A 179 4.64 1.15 7.70
N LYS A 180 3.53 1.72 8.21
CA LYS A 180 3.51 2.93 9.05
C LYS A 180 4.04 4.17 8.32
N LEU A 181 3.78 4.24 7.02
CA LEU A 181 4.28 5.28 6.12
C LEU A 181 3.15 6.04 5.44
N ILE A 182 3.32 7.35 5.31
CA ILE A 182 2.62 8.18 4.33
C ILE A 182 3.64 8.51 3.23
N HIS A 183 3.51 7.84 2.08
CA HIS A 183 4.59 7.81 1.09
C HIS A 183 4.09 7.87 -0.35
N GLY A 184 4.84 8.59 -1.18
CA GLY A 184 4.61 8.73 -2.62
C GLY A 184 4.76 7.43 -3.42
N GLY A 185 5.47 6.45 -2.87
CA GLY A 185 5.65 5.14 -3.51
C GLY A 185 6.72 5.14 -4.58
N LEU A 186 7.96 5.47 -4.19
CA LEU A 186 9.14 5.49 -5.07
C LEU A 186 9.24 4.28 -6.03
N ARG A 187 8.91 3.07 -5.54
CA ARG A 187 8.92 1.85 -6.37
C ARG A 187 7.98 1.90 -7.57
N TYR A 188 6.87 2.64 -7.49
CA TYR A 188 5.86 2.72 -8.55
C TYR A 188 6.32 3.54 -9.77
N LEU A 189 7.44 4.27 -9.65
CA LEU A 189 8.11 4.85 -10.81
C LEU A 189 8.55 3.76 -11.82
N GLN A 190 8.90 2.56 -11.32
CA GLN A 190 9.32 1.44 -12.17
C GLN A 190 8.19 0.90 -13.05
N SER A 191 6.94 1.00 -12.59
CA SER A 191 5.76 0.60 -13.35
C SER A 191 5.13 1.76 -14.13
N GLY A 192 5.73 2.95 -14.11
CA GLY A 192 5.22 4.13 -14.81
C GLY A 192 3.95 4.73 -14.19
N ALA A 193 3.60 4.40 -12.94
CA ALA A 193 2.39 4.89 -12.29
C ALA A 193 2.57 6.34 -11.76
N LEU A 194 2.96 7.26 -12.64
CA LEU A 194 3.36 8.63 -12.30
C LEU A 194 2.21 9.44 -11.68
N ARG A 195 0.96 9.19 -12.12
CA ARG A 195 -0.24 9.83 -11.55
C ARG A 195 -0.41 9.49 -10.07
N LEU A 196 -0.39 8.19 -9.74
CA LEU A 196 -0.46 7.69 -8.37
C LEU A 196 0.67 8.27 -7.51
N VAL A 197 1.90 8.29 -8.02
CA VAL A 197 3.05 8.84 -7.29
C VAL A 197 2.85 10.32 -7.00
N ARG A 198 2.44 11.11 -8.00
CA ARG A 198 2.18 12.54 -7.85
C ARG A 198 1.07 12.83 -6.86
N GLU A 199 -0.03 12.08 -6.93
CA GLU A 199 -1.15 12.18 -6.01
C GLU A 199 -0.72 11.87 -4.58
N SER A 200 -0.09 10.71 -4.35
CA SER A 200 0.39 10.33 -3.02
C SER A 200 1.41 11.32 -2.44
N LEU A 201 2.28 11.92 -3.27
CA LEU A 201 3.22 12.95 -2.82
C LEU A 201 2.52 14.25 -2.40
N ARG A 202 1.45 14.64 -3.10
CA ARG A 202 0.63 15.81 -2.73
C ARG A 202 -0.15 15.55 -1.44
N GLU A 203 -0.82 14.41 -1.35
CA GLU A 203 -1.59 14.03 -0.15
C GLU A 203 -0.70 13.86 1.08
N ARG A 204 0.55 13.40 0.91
CA ARG A 204 1.54 13.40 1.99
C ARG A 204 1.77 14.80 2.56
N GLU A 205 1.95 15.82 1.71
CA GLU A 205 2.15 17.20 2.18
C GLU A 205 0.86 17.77 2.80
N THR A 206 -0.32 17.40 2.28
CA THR A 206 -1.61 17.71 2.92
C THR A 206 -1.69 17.12 4.32
N LEU A 207 -1.44 15.82 4.48
CA LEU A 207 -1.50 15.11 5.76
C LEU A 207 -0.48 15.64 6.79
N LEU A 208 0.74 15.98 6.35
CA LEU A 208 1.73 16.65 7.20
C LEU A 208 1.25 18.00 7.73
N ARG A 209 0.44 18.72 6.95
CA ARG A 209 -0.11 20.03 7.33
C ARG A 209 -1.34 19.91 8.22
N ILE A 210 -2.28 19.00 7.91
CA ILE A 210 -3.56 18.91 8.64
C ILE A 210 -3.49 18.03 9.88
N ALA A 211 -2.53 17.09 9.94
CA ALA A 211 -2.35 16.17 11.07
C ALA A 211 -0.87 16.10 11.55
N PRO A 212 -0.22 17.24 11.86
CA PRO A 212 1.21 17.27 12.21
C PRO A 212 1.56 16.52 13.51
N HIS A 213 0.56 16.22 14.34
CA HIS A 213 0.69 15.44 15.57
C HIS A 213 0.59 13.91 15.34
N LEU A 214 0.21 13.47 14.14
CA LEU A 214 0.09 12.05 13.77
C LEU A 214 1.05 11.67 12.63
N VAL A 215 1.25 12.59 11.69
CA VAL A 215 2.07 12.39 10.50
C VAL A 215 3.33 13.23 10.63
N HIS A 216 4.48 12.56 10.60
CA HIS A 216 5.78 13.19 10.81
C HIS A 216 6.68 12.94 9.61
N ARG A 217 7.39 13.97 9.17
CA ARG A 217 8.39 13.82 8.10
C ARG A 217 9.54 12.94 8.59
N ALA A 218 10.03 12.08 7.72
CA ALA A 218 11.16 11.20 7.99
C ALA A 218 12.11 11.12 6.81
N GLU A 219 13.40 11.02 7.13
CA GLU A 219 14.46 10.80 6.16
C GLU A 219 14.69 9.29 5.98
N PHE A 220 14.62 8.83 4.74
CA PHE A 220 14.85 7.44 4.35
C PHE A 220 16.19 7.32 3.63
N HIS A 221 16.93 6.28 3.99
CA HIS A 221 18.26 5.99 3.48
C HIS A 221 18.23 4.79 2.56
N ILE A 222 18.81 4.93 1.36
CA ILE A 222 18.91 3.88 0.35
C ILE A 222 20.39 3.53 0.16
N PRO A 223 20.88 2.46 0.81
CA PRO A 223 22.24 2.00 0.58
C PRO A 223 22.30 1.19 -0.73
N VAL A 224 23.30 1.50 -1.57
CA VAL A 224 23.48 0.90 -2.89
C VAL A 224 24.79 0.14 -2.91
N TYR A 225 24.75 -1.16 -3.21
CA TYR A 225 25.92 -2.03 -3.19
C TYR A 225 26.31 -2.51 -4.59
N ARG A 226 27.52 -3.05 -4.72
CA ARG A 226 27.89 -3.92 -5.85
C ARG A 226 26.91 -5.09 -5.92
N GLY A 227 26.25 -5.24 -7.07
CA GLY A 227 25.22 -6.26 -7.29
C GLY A 227 23.79 -5.82 -6.95
N SER A 228 23.57 -4.62 -6.40
CA SER A 228 22.22 -4.05 -6.31
C SER A 228 21.60 -3.93 -7.70
N ARG A 229 20.28 -4.13 -7.78
CA ARG A 229 19.51 -4.07 -9.04
C ARG A 229 19.67 -2.72 -9.75
N TYR A 230 19.77 -1.64 -8.98
CA TYR A 230 19.92 -0.29 -9.50
C TYR A 230 21.32 0.25 -9.23
N ARG A 231 21.93 0.79 -10.29
CA ARG A 231 23.18 1.56 -10.18
C ARG A 231 22.90 2.94 -9.56
N PRO A 232 23.90 3.57 -8.92
CA PRO A 232 23.72 4.88 -8.29
C PRO A 232 23.12 5.96 -9.22
N TRP A 233 23.53 6.00 -10.50
CA TRP A 233 23.00 6.98 -11.45
C TRP A 233 21.51 6.75 -11.77
N GLN A 234 21.04 5.49 -11.79
CA GLN A 234 19.63 5.18 -12.02
C GLN A 234 18.76 5.63 -10.85
N LEU A 235 19.23 5.39 -9.61
CA LEU A 235 18.56 5.89 -8.42
C LEU A 235 18.57 7.41 -8.35
N TYR A 236 19.67 8.06 -8.72
CA TYR A 236 19.74 9.51 -8.81
C TYR A 236 18.66 10.07 -9.76
N LEU A 237 18.51 9.50 -10.96
CA LEU A 237 17.45 9.88 -11.91
C LEU A 237 16.04 9.60 -11.35
N GLY A 238 15.83 8.44 -10.75
CA GLY A 238 14.54 8.08 -10.14
C GLY A 238 14.15 9.02 -9.00
N LEU A 239 15.09 9.36 -8.12
CA LEU A 239 14.88 10.33 -7.04
C LEU A 239 14.69 11.75 -7.55
N THR A 240 15.35 12.13 -8.65
CA THR A 240 15.12 13.40 -9.34
C THR A 240 13.69 13.47 -9.87
N LEU A 241 13.21 12.42 -10.52
CA LEU A 241 11.82 12.34 -10.98
C LEU A 241 10.83 12.36 -9.81
N TYR A 242 11.13 11.64 -8.72
CA TYR A 242 10.30 11.65 -7.51
C TYR A 242 10.19 13.07 -6.92
N TRP A 243 11.31 13.79 -6.85
CA TRP A 243 11.35 15.17 -6.40
C TRP A 243 10.61 16.13 -7.35
N ALA A 244 10.71 15.91 -8.66
CA ALA A 244 9.96 16.66 -9.67
C ALA A 244 8.44 16.46 -9.52
N LEU A 245 7.99 15.22 -9.30
CA LEU A 245 6.58 14.91 -9.06
C LEU A 245 6.06 15.50 -7.73
N ALA A 246 6.95 15.70 -6.76
CA ALA A 246 6.67 16.45 -5.53
C ALA A 246 6.65 17.98 -5.73
N GLY A 247 6.86 18.48 -6.96
CA GLY A 247 6.86 19.91 -7.27
C GLY A 247 8.16 20.64 -6.92
N PHE A 248 9.29 19.94 -6.88
CA PHE A 248 10.62 20.50 -6.56
C PHE A 248 10.71 21.22 -5.20
N GLY A 249 9.78 20.97 -4.28
CA GLY A 249 9.81 21.54 -2.94
C GLY A 249 11.07 21.13 -2.17
N ARG A 250 11.60 22.04 -1.32
CA ARG A 250 12.77 21.75 -0.46
C ARG A 250 12.54 20.51 0.41
N SER A 251 11.29 20.29 0.83
CA SER A 251 10.84 19.18 1.65
C SER A 251 10.95 17.80 0.98
N GLY A 252 11.02 17.74 -0.35
CA GLY A 252 11.19 16.52 -1.13
C GLY A 252 12.59 16.32 -1.70
N ARG A 253 13.53 17.24 -1.45
CA ARG A 253 14.87 17.19 -2.06
C ARG A 253 15.65 16.01 -1.49
N PHE A 254 16.20 15.19 -2.38
CA PHE A 254 17.09 14.09 -2.01
C PHE A 254 18.56 14.55 -2.01
N ALA A 255 19.43 13.76 -1.40
CA ALA A 255 20.87 13.98 -1.40
C ALA A 255 21.61 12.65 -1.52
N THR A 256 22.77 12.67 -2.17
CA THR A 256 23.78 11.63 -1.97
C THR A 256 24.56 12.02 -0.73
N LEU A 257 24.60 11.14 0.27
CA LEU A 257 25.40 11.37 1.45
C LEU A 257 26.84 10.95 1.15
N PRO A 258 27.85 11.67 1.68
CA PRO A 258 29.17 11.08 1.80
C PRO A 258 29.01 9.78 2.61
N THR A 259 29.90 8.83 2.42
CA THR A 259 30.00 7.65 3.29
C THR A 259 31.03 7.94 4.39
N PRO A 260 30.71 8.69 5.46
CA PRO A 260 31.62 8.77 6.59
C PRO A 260 31.52 7.50 7.42
N ASP A 261 32.66 7.07 7.95
CA ASP A 261 32.84 5.85 8.75
C ASP A 261 32.05 5.84 10.08
N THR A 262 31.34 6.90 10.46
CA THR A 262 30.76 7.06 11.80
C THR A 262 29.24 7.23 11.86
N ASP A 263 28.57 7.65 10.78
CA ASP A 263 27.19 8.16 10.88
C ASP A 263 26.09 7.10 10.70
N PHE A 264 26.46 5.88 10.27
CA PHE A 264 25.53 4.77 9.99
C PHE A 264 25.97 3.48 10.71
N PRO A 265 25.81 3.41 12.05
CA PRO A 265 26.25 2.27 12.84
C PRO A 265 25.54 0.98 12.41
N GLY A 266 26.30 -0.12 12.34
CA GLY A 266 25.79 -1.45 12.00
C GLY A 266 25.53 -1.70 10.51
N LEU A 267 25.41 -0.66 9.68
CA LEU A 267 25.21 -0.83 8.24
C LEU A 267 26.47 -1.46 7.60
N ARG A 268 26.26 -2.48 6.76
CA ARG A 268 27.34 -3.16 6.04
C ARG A 268 28.13 -2.17 5.17
N ARG A 269 29.45 -2.14 5.29
CA ARG A 269 30.32 -1.25 4.49
C ARG A 269 30.88 -1.93 3.25
N SER A 270 31.09 -3.24 3.31
CA SER A 270 31.66 -3.99 2.21
C SER A 270 30.78 -3.89 0.95
N GLY A 271 31.39 -3.39 -0.13
CA GLY A 271 30.75 -3.23 -1.43
C GLY A 271 29.76 -2.07 -1.54
N LEU A 272 29.62 -1.21 -0.54
CA LEU A 272 28.76 -0.01 -0.61
C LEU A 272 29.34 0.98 -1.64
N GLN A 273 28.52 1.37 -2.62
CA GLN A 273 28.88 2.31 -3.69
C GLN A 273 28.33 3.72 -3.46
N ALA A 274 27.13 3.82 -2.89
CA ALA A 274 26.47 5.09 -2.64
C ALA A 274 25.44 4.93 -1.50
N LEU A 275 25.17 6.04 -0.82
CA LEU A 275 24.09 6.15 0.15
C LEU A 275 23.23 7.36 -0.22
N PHE A 276 21.97 7.11 -0.59
CA PHE A 276 21.03 8.19 -0.87
C PHE A 276 20.16 8.46 0.35
N ARG A 277 19.78 9.72 0.52
CA ARG A 277 18.77 10.17 1.48
C ARG A 277 17.64 10.85 0.73
N TYR A 278 16.40 10.47 1.02
CA TYR A 278 15.22 11.16 0.52
C TYR A 278 14.16 11.29 1.62
N CYS A 279 13.15 12.14 1.40
CA CYS A 279 12.13 12.42 2.40
C CYS A 279 10.78 11.80 2.04
N ASP A 280 10.17 11.15 3.02
CA ASP A 280 8.76 10.74 3.04
C ASP A 280 8.18 11.01 4.43
N ALA A 281 7.05 10.44 4.79
CA ALA A 281 6.46 10.60 6.12
C ALA A 281 6.12 9.27 6.78
N ARG A 282 6.06 9.31 8.10
CA ARG A 282 5.69 8.20 8.98
C ARG A 282 4.43 8.56 9.75
N THR A 283 3.67 7.54 10.11
CA THR A 283 2.46 7.69 10.91
C THR A 283 2.23 6.44 11.74
N ASP A 284 1.52 6.58 12.85
CA ASP A 284 0.76 5.46 13.40
C ASP A 284 -0.54 5.33 12.63
N ASP A 285 -0.67 4.24 11.87
CA ASP A 285 -1.77 4.01 10.93
C ASP A 285 -3.10 3.76 11.65
N ARG A 286 -3.07 3.03 12.76
CA ARG A 286 -4.24 2.82 13.62
C ARG A 286 -4.67 4.13 14.27
N ARG A 287 -3.74 4.90 14.85
CA ARG A 287 -4.09 6.20 15.45
C ARG A 287 -4.59 7.20 14.43
N LEU A 288 -4.00 7.23 13.22
CA LEU A 288 -4.51 8.05 12.12
C LEU A 288 -5.93 7.65 11.75
N THR A 289 -6.20 6.35 11.59
CA THR A 289 -7.55 5.85 11.29
C THR A 289 -8.56 6.21 12.37
N GLN A 290 -8.18 6.05 13.64
CA GLN A 290 -9.01 6.42 14.80
C GLN A 290 -9.29 7.93 14.83
N ALA A 291 -8.31 8.77 14.53
CA ALA A 291 -8.48 10.21 14.46
C ALA A 291 -9.44 10.63 13.34
N VAL A 292 -9.37 9.97 12.17
CA VAL A 292 -10.30 10.20 11.06
C VAL A 292 -11.73 9.78 11.45
N ALA A 293 -11.91 8.62 12.10
CA ALA A 293 -13.20 8.17 12.58
C ALA A 293 -13.78 9.13 13.65
N ALA A 294 -12.95 9.56 14.61
CA ALA A 294 -13.36 10.56 15.61
C ALA A 294 -13.75 11.90 14.97
N SER A 295 -13.04 12.32 13.91
CA SER A 295 -13.42 13.51 13.14
C SER A 295 -14.76 13.33 12.44
N ALA A 296 -15.05 12.16 11.86
CA ALA A 296 -16.37 11.87 11.31
C ALA A 296 -17.48 12.03 12.36
N ALA A 297 -17.26 11.51 13.58
CA ALA A 297 -18.20 11.69 14.69
C ALA A 297 -18.39 13.16 15.07
N SER A 298 -17.30 13.95 15.14
CA SER A 298 -17.39 15.39 15.43
C SER A 298 -18.16 16.18 14.36
N LEU A 299 -18.25 15.65 13.15
CA LEU A 299 -19.01 16.21 12.03
C LEU A 299 -20.46 15.70 11.99
N GLY A 300 -20.88 14.86 12.95
CA GLY A 300 -22.25 14.35 13.07
C GLY A 300 -22.47 12.93 12.56
N ALA A 301 -21.43 12.20 12.13
CA ALA A 301 -21.57 10.79 11.79
C ALA A 301 -21.92 9.94 13.03
N THR A 302 -22.88 9.04 12.90
CA THR A 302 -23.16 8.02 13.90
C THR A 302 -22.19 6.86 13.74
N LEU A 303 -21.52 6.48 14.83
CA LEU A 303 -20.54 5.40 14.82
C LEU A 303 -21.06 4.19 15.58
N ALA A 304 -21.02 3.02 14.96
CA ALA A 304 -21.45 1.75 15.55
C ALA A 304 -20.27 0.78 15.61
N CYS A 305 -19.70 0.59 16.80
CA CYS A 305 -18.61 -0.34 17.07
C CYS A 305 -18.65 -0.83 18.53
N PRO A 306 -18.47 -2.14 18.80
CA PRO A 306 -18.47 -3.22 17.83
C PRO A 306 -19.89 -3.48 17.29
N ALA A 307 -20.05 -3.48 15.97
CA ALA A 307 -21.30 -3.80 15.28
C ALA A 307 -21.05 -4.36 13.87
N SER A 308 -21.86 -5.32 13.42
CA SER A 308 -21.70 -5.94 12.10
C SER A 308 -22.98 -5.92 11.28
N LEU A 309 -22.84 -5.78 9.96
CA LEU A 309 -23.94 -5.97 9.03
C LEU A 309 -24.23 -7.47 8.90
N ARG A 310 -25.46 -7.87 9.20
CA ARG A 310 -25.93 -9.26 9.01
C ARG A 310 -26.59 -9.45 7.65
N ARG A 311 -27.43 -8.51 7.25
CA ARG A 311 -28.17 -8.52 5.98
C ARG A 311 -28.46 -7.10 5.52
N ALA A 312 -28.44 -6.87 4.21
CA ALA A 312 -29.00 -5.68 3.61
C ALA A 312 -29.98 -6.05 2.51
N GLU A 313 -31.15 -5.44 2.50
CA GLU A 313 -32.18 -5.66 1.51
C GLU A 313 -32.54 -4.38 0.79
N ARG A 314 -32.63 -4.45 -0.54
CA ARG A 314 -33.03 -3.31 -1.35
C ARG A 314 -34.51 -3.00 -1.13
N THR A 315 -34.79 -1.74 -0.84
CA THR A 315 -36.15 -1.18 -0.77
C THR A 315 -36.34 -0.18 -1.91
N ASN A 316 -37.52 0.42 -2.00
CA ASN A 316 -37.81 1.46 -2.99
C ASN A 316 -36.94 2.71 -2.78
N ASP A 317 -36.66 3.06 -1.53
CA ASP A 317 -36.00 4.32 -1.15
C ASP A 317 -34.50 4.17 -0.84
N GLY A 318 -34.00 2.93 -0.79
CA GLY A 318 -32.61 2.63 -0.46
C GLY A 318 -32.44 1.18 0.02
N TRP A 319 -31.94 1.03 1.24
CA TRP A 319 -31.60 -0.24 1.86
C TRP A 319 -32.17 -0.34 3.26
N ALA A 320 -32.77 -1.48 3.59
CA ALA A 320 -33.03 -1.89 4.96
C ALA A 320 -31.86 -2.75 5.44
N LEU A 321 -31.21 -2.36 6.53
CA LEU A 321 -30.02 -3.00 7.08
C LEU A 321 -30.35 -3.65 8.42
N GLU A 322 -30.01 -4.92 8.57
CA GLU A 322 -30.01 -5.63 9.84
C GLU A 322 -28.60 -5.62 10.42
N ILE A 323 -28.41 -4.88 11.52
CA ILE A 323 -27.14 -4.71 12.21
C ILE A 323 -27.19 -5.49 13.52
N VAL A 324 -26.09 -6.18 13.85
CA VAL A 324 -25.90 -6.83 15.15
C VAL A 324 -24.91 -6.00 15.97
N LYS A 325 -25.34 -5.55 17.15
CA LYS A 325 -24.51 -4.82 18.12
C LYS A 325 -24.58 -5.54 19.47
N GLY A 326 -23.52 -6.26 19.84
CA GLY A 326 -23.57 -7.16 20.99
C GLY A 326 -24.60 -8.28 20.78
N HIS A 327 -25.60 -8.35 21.66
CA HIS A 327 -26.72 -9.30 21.55
C HIS A 327 -27.97 -8.69 20.87
N GLU A 328 -27.93 -7.38 20.56
CA GLU A 328 -29.06 -6.67 20.01
C GLU A 328 -29.05 -6.70 18.48
N ARG A 329 -30.25 -6.77 17.91
CA ARG A 329 -30.49 -6.60 16.46
C ARG A 329 -31.17 -5.27 16.25
N LEU A 330 -30.56 -4.44 15.41
CA LEU A 330 -31.07 -3.13 15.06
C LEU A 330 -31.43 -3.13 13.58
N LEU A 331 -32.61 -2.60 13.26
CA LEU A 331 -33.04 -2.34 11.90
C LEU A 331 -32.86 -0.85 11.61
N VAL A 332 -32.13 -0.53 10.56
CA VAL A 332 -31.91 0.85 10.12
C VAL A 332 -32.08 0.94 8.62
N ASN A 333 -32.51 2.09 8.12
CA ASN A 333 -32.58 2.34 6.68
C ASN A 333 -31.45 3.25 6.24
N ALA A 334 -30.98 3.08 5.00
CA ALA A 334 -30.02 3.97 4.38
C ALA A 334 -30.33 4.18 2.89
N ARG A 335 -30.25 5.41 2.37
CA ARG A 335 -30.47 5.68 0.93
C ARG A 335 -29.38 5.06 0.04
N THR A 336 -28.15 5.02 0.55
CA THR A 336 -26.96 4.48 -0.12
C THR A 336 -26.12 3.64 0.84
N LEU A 337 -25.62 2.51 0.36
CA LEU A 337 -24.73 1.61 1.09
C LEU A 337 -23.32 1.63 0.49
N ILE A 338 -22.31 1.91 1.30
CA ILE A 338 -20.91 1.92 0.88
C ILE A 338 -20.14 0.81 1.61
N ASN A 339 -19.63 -0.15 0.86
CA ASN A 339 -18.83 -1.26 1.35
C ASN A 339 -17.33 -0.92 1.30
N CYS A 340 -16.78 -0.60 2.47
CA CYS A 340 -15.35 -0.32 2.69
C CYS A 340 -14.68 -1.43 3.52
N ALA A 341 -15.19 -2.66 3.47
CA ALA A 341 -14.74 -3.76 4.32
C ALA A 341 -13.36 -4.35 3.95
N GLY A 342 -12.61 -3.72 3.03
CA GLY A 342 -11.26 -4.13 2.66
C GLY A 342 -11.21 -5.61 2.24
N PRO A 343 -10.34 -6.45 2.83
CA PRO A 343 -10.29 -7.88 2.53
C PRO A 343 -11.61 -8.66 2.68
N TRP A 344 -12.56 -8.13 3.46
CA TRP A 344 -13.88 -8.73 3.68
C TRP A 344 -14.95 -8.21 2.71
N VAL A 345 -14.59 -7.37 1.72
CA VAL A 345 -15.53 -6.73 0.79
C VAL A 345 -16.51 -7.73 0.15
N ASP A 346 -16.04 -8.89 -0.29
CA ASP A 346 -16.90 -9.92 -0.91
C ASP A 346 -17.77 -10.67 0.09
N ARG A 347 -17.34 -10.79 1.35
CA ARG A 347 -18.17 -11.37 2.41
C ARG A 347 -19.32 -10.45 2.76
N VAL A 348 -19.08 -9.15 2.81
CA VAL A 348 -20.13 -8.14 2.97
C VAL A 348 -21.03 -8.10 1.74
N ALA A 349 -20.47 -8.18 0.53
CA ALA A 349 -21.26 -8.27 -0.70
C ALA A 349 -22.23 -9.47 -0.70
N ALA A 350 -21.82 -10.60 -0.11
CA ALA A 350 -22.65 -11.80 -0.03
C ALA A 350 -23.85 -11.69 0.93
N THR A 351 -23.89 -10.67 1.81
CA THR A 351 -25.04 -10.44 2.72
C THR A 351 -26.05 -9.44 2.15
N ILE A 352 -25.83 -8.94 0.93
CA ILE A 352 -26.64 -7.90 0.29
C ILE A 352 -27.54 -8.53 -0.78
N ASN A 353 -28.83 -8.17 -0.76
CA ASN A 353 -29.84 -8.59 -1.74
C ASN A 353 -30.51 -7.38 -2.43
N PRO A 354 -30.48 -7.26 -3.76
CA PRO A 354 -29.87 -8.17 -4.73
C PRO A 354 -28.34 -8.14 -4.66
N ALA A 355 -27.71 -9.22 -5.09
CA ALA A 355 -26.26 -9.35 -5.05
C ALA A 355 -25.58 -8.24 -5.89
N PRO A 356 -24.65 -7.46 -5.32
CA PRO A 356 -23.97 -6.40 -6.05
C PRO A 356 -22.88 -6.96 -6.98
N PRO A 357 -22.36 -6.15 -7.92
CA PRO A 357 -21.22 -6.52 -8.74
C PRO A 357 -19.98 -6.82 -7.90
N ARG A 358 -19.28 -7.92 -8.24
CA ARG A 358 -18.04 -8.35 -7.59
C ARG A 358 -16.95 -8.55 -8.64
N PRO A 359 -16.05 -7.58 -8.86
CA PRO A 359 -14.90 -7.81 -9.72
C PRO A 359 -13.95 -8.83 -9.09
N ALA A 360 -13.17 -9.50 -9.93
CA ALA A 360 -12.18 -10.43 -9.45
C ALA A 360 -10.95 -9.68 -8.86
N PHE A 361 -10.56 -10.04 -7.65
CA PHE A 361 -9.37 -9.54 -6.97
C PHE A 361 -8.58 -10.67 -6.32
N ASP A 362 -7.31 -10.40 -6.06
CA ASP A 362 -6.45 -11.28 -5.28
C ASP A 362 -6.12 -10.63 -3.94
N LEU A 363 -6.05 -11.47 -2.91
CA LEU A 363 -5.56 -11.09 -1.60
C LEU A 363 -4.06 -11.34 -1.54
N VAL A 364 -3.32 -10.32 -1.10
CA VAL A 364 -1.86 -10.40 -0.96
C VAL A 364 -1.47 -10.02 0.45
N GLN A 365 -0.90 -10.98 1.16
CA GLN A 365 -0.37 -10.82 2.49
C GLN A 365 0.91 -10.01 2.48
N GLY A 366 1.02 -9.11 3.45
CA GLY A 366 2.26 -8.46 3.84
C GLY A 366 2.48 -8.60 5.32
N THR A 367 3.67 -9.08 5.66
CA THR A 367 4.15 -9.25 7.04
C THR A 367 5.10 -8.13 7.42
N HIS A 368 5.09 -7.74 8.69
CA HIS A 368 6.10 -6.95 9.36
C HIS A 368 6.46 -7.58 10.71
N LEU A 369 7.72 -7.41 11.11
CA LEU A 369 8.24 -7.84 12.40
C LEU A 369 8.59 -6.63 13.26
N VAL A 370 8.28 -6.72 14.55
CA VAL A 370 8.71 -5.74 15.55
C VAL A 370 9.82 -6.36 16.39
N LEU A 371 11.00 -5.76 16.35
CA LEU A 371 12.21 -6.24 17.00
C LEU A 371 12.42 -5.53 18.34
N SER A 372 12.87 -6.25 19.37
CA SER A 372 12.89 -5.77 20.77
C SER A 372 13.68 -4.49 21.00
N ARG A 373 14.73 -4.24 20.21
CA ARG A 373 15.69 -3.15 20.40
C ARG A 373 15.82 -2.28 19.14
N PRO A 374 16.15 -0.99 19.28
CA PRO A 374 16.50 -0.15 18.15
C PRO A 374 17.86 -0.60 17.61
N ILE A 375 17.84 -1.32 16.49
CA ILE A 375 19.07 -1.75 15.80
C ILE A 375 19.66 -0.58 14.99
N ALA A 376 18.82 0.34 14.52
CA ALA A 376 19.23 1.59 13.90
C ALA A 376 18.29 2.73 14.31
N ASP A 377 18.82 3.96 14.29
CA ASP A 377 18.13 5.22 14.59
C ASP A 377 17.53 5.89 13.33
N ARG A 378 17.87 5.40 12.13
CA ARG A 378 17.41 5.93 10.85
C ARG A 378 16.40 5.03 10.15
N CYS A 379 15.60 5.63 9.26
CA CYS A 379 14.72 4.87 8.37
C CYS A 379 15.49 4.46 7.12
N TYR A 380 15.28 3.23 6.68
CA TYR A 380 15.93 2.64 5.51
C TYR A 380 14.89 2.13 4.52
N TYR A 381 15.19 2.34 3.24
CA TYR A 381 14.61 1.62 2.11
C TYR A 381 15.67 0.64 1.64
N LEU A 382 15.46 -0.63 1.91
CA LEU A 382 16.37 -1.72 1.59
C LEU A 382 15.85 -2.49 0.37
N GLU A 383 16.77 -3.03 -0.42
CA GLU A 383 16.44 -3.93 -1.51
C GLU A 383 16.72 -5.37 -1.07
N SER A 384 15.70 -6.22 -1.11
CA SER A 384 15.88 -7.63 -0.79
C SER A 384 16.87 -8.28 -1.77
N PRO A 385 17.94 -8.94 -1.28
CA PRO A 385 18.94 -9.57 -2.15
C PRO A 385 18.40 -10.74 -2.97
N SER A 386 17.29 -11.36 -2.55
CA SER A 386 16.74 -12.57 -3.19
C SER A 386 15.84 -12.25 -4.38
N ASP A 387 15.12 -11.12 -4.36
CA ASP A 387 14.08 -10.80 -5.35
C ASP A 387 14.06 -9.31 -5.77
N GLY A 388 14.92 -8.47 -5.21
CA GLY A 388 14.99 -7.05 -5.50
C GLY A 388 13.79 -6.24 -5.00
N ARG A 389 12.96 -6.79 -4.10
CA ARG A 389 11.78 -6.09 -3.55
C ARG A 389 12.19 -5.08 -2.49
N ALA A 390 11.41 -4.01 -2.38
CA ALA A 390 11.60 -2.99 -1.36
C ALA A 390 11.18 -3.50 0.03
N VAL A 391 12.08 -3.39 1.00
CA VAL A 391 11.87 -3.68 2.42
C VAL A 391 12.24 -2.43 3.21
N PHE A 392 11.30 -1.90 3.97
CA PHE A 392 11.51 -0.83 4.93
C PHE A 392 12.01 -1.36 6.27
N PHE A 393 12.93 -0.62 6.84
CA PHE A 393 13.45 -0.85 8.18
C PHE A 393 13.56 0.47 8.92
N LEU A 394 12.84 0.63 10.03
CA LEU A 394 12.72 1.93 10.70
C LEU A 394 12.56 1.81 12.21
N PRO A 395 12.97 2.82 12.99
CA PRO A 395 12.69 2.88 14.42
C PRO A 395 11.19 2.99 14.66
N TRP A 396 10.60 2.23 15.56
CA TRP A 396 9.15 2.24 15.82
C TRP A 396 8.88 2.09 17.31
N GLN A 397 8.35 3.13 17.98
CA GLN A 397 7.97 3.09 19.41
C GLN A 397 9.07 2.51 20.33
N GLY A 398 10.31 3.01 20.20
CA GLY A 398 11.47 2.52 20.97
C GLY A 398 12.04 1.16 20.51
N LYS A 399 11.44 0.56 19.49
CA LYS A 399 11.81 -0.73 18.87
C LYS A 399 12.25 -0.52 17.42
N SER A 400 12.42 -1.60 16.65
CA SER A 400 12.57 -1.53 15.19
C SER A 400 11.43 -2.26 14.48
N LEU A 401 10.94 -1.67 13.39
CA LEU A 401 9.96 -2.28 12.49
C LEU A 401 10.65 -2.68 11.18
N LEU A 402 10.46 -3.93 10.78
CA LEU A 402 11.02 -4.52 9.57
C LEU A 402 9.90 -5.09 8.69
N GLY A 403 9.83 -4.68 7.43
CA GLY A 403 8.86 -5.23 6.48
C GLY A 403 8.87 -4.52 5.12
N THR A 404 8.27 -5.08 4.06
CA THR A 404 7.21 -6.07 4.11
C THR A 404 7.37 -7.16 3.06
N THR A 405 6.58 -8.22 3.20
CA THR A 405 6.43 -9.30 2.22
C THR A 405 5.26 -9.04 1.28
N GLU A 406 5.18 -9.84 0.21
CA GLU A 406 4.06 -9.87 -0.74
C GLU A 406 3.80 -11.33 -1.13
N THR A 407 3.00 -12.02 -0.33
CA THR A 407 2.68 -13.45 -0.50
C THR A 407 1.22 -13.58 -0.94
N PRO A 408 0.91 -14.29 -2.04
CA PRO A 408 -0.48 -14.62 -2.38
C PRO A 408 -1.19 -15.29 -1.20
N PHE A 409 -2.41 -14.88 -0.92
CA PHE A 409 -3.19 -15.41 0.18
C PHE A 409 -4.50 -16.01 -0.32
N HIS A 410 -4.83 -17.20 0.19
CA HIS A 410 -6.07 -17.90 -0.08
C HIS A 410 -6.72 -18.27 1.26
N GLY A 411 -8.05 -18.20 1.31
CA GLY A 411 -8.83 -18.53 2.50
C GLY A 411 -9.41 -17.32 3.20
N SER A 412 -9.69 -17.46 4.50
CA SER A 412 -10.38 -16.46 5.29
C SER A 412 -9.48 -15.28 5.65
N PRO A 413 -9.88 -14.02 5.39
CA PRO A 413 -9.12 -12.86 5.89
C PRO A 413 -8.95 -12.82 7.41
N ASP A 414 -9.84 -13.48 8.17
CA ASP A 414 -9.74 -13.58 9.64
C ASP A 414 -8.59 -14.49 10.10
N GLU A 415 -8.04 -15.33 9.21
CA GLU A 415 -6.99 -16.30 9.53
C GLU A 415 -5.57 -15.81 9.18
N VAL A 416 -5.46 -14.58 8.66
CA VAL A 416 -4.19 -13.99 8.22
C VAL A 416 -3.18 -13.97 9.37
N ARG A 417 -2.02 -14.58 9.14
CA ARG A 417 -0.94 -14.67 10.13
C ARG A 417 0.41 -14.74 9.45
N THR A 418 1.41 -14.16 10.08
CA THR A 418 2.79 -14.23 9.62
C THR A 418 3.24 -15.68 9.50
N THR A 419 3.82 -16.02 8.35
CA THR A 419 4.38 -17.36 8.13
C THR A 419 5.85 -17.41 8.51
N GLN A 420 6.36 -18.60 8.84
CA GLN A 420 7.78 -18.81 9.15
C GLN A 420 8.68 -18.43 7.95
N ALA A 421 8.23 -18.69 6.72
CA ALA A 421 8.95 -18.33 5.50
C ALA A 421 9.08 -16.81 5.33
N GLU A 422 8.02 -16.04 5.63
CA GLU A 422 8.06 -14.58 5.58
C GLU A 422 8.96 -13.98 6.66
N GLU A 423 8.93 -14.54 7.86
CA GLU A 423 9.83 -14.14 8.94
C GLU A 423 11.30 -14.38 8.57
N ALA A 424 11.62 -15.60 8.12
CA ALA A 424 12.96 -15.95 7.65
C ALA A 424 13.42 -15.05 6.49
N TYR A 425 12.54 -14.75 5.54
CA TYR A 425 12.82 -13.81 4.46
C TYR A 425 13.20 -12.43 5.01
N LEU A 426 12.40 -11.85 5.89
CA LEU A 426 12.67 -10.51 6.42
C LEU A 426 13.97 -10.48 7.24
N LEU A 427 14.19 -11.47 8.10
CA LEU A 427 15.42 -11.57 8.89
C LEU A 427 16.65 -11.74 8.00
N SER A 428 16.55 -12.50 6.89
CA SER A 428 17.66 -12.62 5.94
C SER A 428 18.02 -11.28 5.28
N VAL A 429 17.03 -10.44 4.98
CA VAL A 429 17.26 -9.08 4.47
C VAL A 429 17.94 -8.25 5.54
N LEU A 430 17.48 -8.29 6.79
CA LEU A 430 18.12 -7.56 7.89
C LEU A 430 19.58 -7.97 8.06
N SER A 431 19.88 -9.26 8.16
CA SER A 431 21.25 -9.77 8.33
C SER A 431 22.16 -9.39 7.15
N HIS A 432 21.62 -9.27 5.93
CA HIS A 432 22.40 -8.81 4.79
C HIS A 432 22.91 -7.37 4.96
N TYR A 433 22.06 -6.47 5.45
CA TYR A 433 22.39 -5.04 5.60
C TYR A 433 23.01 -4.71 6.96
N PHE A 434 22.70 -5.47 8.01
CA PHE A 434 23.18 -5.28 9.38
C PHE A 434 23.74 -6.61 9.90
N PRO A 435 24.93 -7.04 9.46
CA PRO A 435 25.46 -8.38 9.73
C PRO A 435 25.75 -8.66 11.21
N ASN A 436 25.96 -7.61 12.01
CA ASN A 436 26.18 -7.71 13.46
C ASN A 436 24.89 -7.54 14.27
N ALA A 437 23.73 -7.45 13.62
CA ALA A 437 22.46 -7.39 14.31
C ALA A 437 22.06 -8.78 14.81
N GLU A 438 21.66 -8.85 16.07
CA GLU A 438 21.05 -10.03 16.71
C GLU A 438 19.59 -9.66 17.02
N PRO A 439 18.68 -9.83 16.04
CA PRO A 439 17.30 -9.42 16.17
C PRO A 439 16.53 -10.40 17.06
N VAL A 440 15.74 -9.86 18.01
CA VAL A 440 14.76 -10.64 18.77
C VAL A 440 13.37 -10.16 18.37
N VAL A 441 12.58 -11.04 17.75
CA VAL A 441 11.22 -10.73 17.30
C VAL A 441 10.26 -10.74 18.51
N THR A 442 9.62 -9.61 18.76
CA THR A 442 8.66 -9.44 19.88
C THR A 442 7.20 -9.40 19.42
N ASP A 443 6.94 -9.01 18.18
CA ASP A 443 5.58 -8.94 17.64
C ASP A 443 5.60 -9.15 16.11
N ARG A 444 4.48 -9.61 15.58
CA ARG A 444 4.25 -9.97 14.17
C ARG A 444 2.94 -9.36 13.70
N MET A 445 3.02 -8.59 12.62
CA MET A 445 1.86 -7.99 11.98
C MET A 445 1.70 -8.58 10.60
N ALA A 446 0.52 -9.10 10.28
CA ALA A 446 0.15 -9.50 8.93
C ALA A 446 -1.13 -8.77 8.52
N GLY A 447 -1.16 -8.26 7.29
CA GLY A 447 -2.33 -7.60 6.71
C GLY A 447 -2.51 -8.01 5.26
N LEU A 448 -3.74 -7.92 4.76
CA LEU A 448 -4.09 -8.29 3.40
C LEU A 448 -4.36 -7.07 2.54
N ARG A 449 -3.74 -7.03 1.37
CA ARG A 449 -3.98 -6.04 0.31
C ARG A 449 -4.99 -6.63 -0.66
N VAL A 450 -6.04 -5.88 -0.97
CA VAL A 450 -7.03 -6.22 -2.00
C VAL A 450 -6.53 -5.65 -3.30
N LEU A 451 -6.12 -6.48 -4.25
CA LEU A 451 -5.54 -6.02 -5.51
C LEU A 451 -6.35 -6.53 -6.70
N PRO A 452 -6.61 -5.71 -7.73
CA PRO A 452 -7.31 -6.19 -8.92
C PRO A 452 -6.55 -7.38 -9.53
N GLN A 453 -7.29 -8.39 -10.00
CA GLN A 453 -6.68 -9.50 -10.72
C GLN A 453 -6.01 -9.03 -12.01
N GLY A 454 -4.89 -9.67 -12.34
CA GLY A 454 -4.16 -9.36 -13.57
C GLY A 454 -2.96 -10.29 -13.78
N ALA A 455 -2.52 -10.37 -15.03
CA ALA A 455 -1.42 -11.23 -15.47
C ALA A 455 -0.03 -10.79 -14.94
N ALA A 456 0.10 -9.55 -14.45
CA ALA A 456 1.34 -9.07 -13.87
C ALA A 456 1.64 -9.73 -12.51
N THR A 457 2.93 -9.91 -12.20
CA THR A 457 3.37 -10.37 -10.87
C THR A 457 2.77 -9.49 -9.78
N VAL A 458 2.47 -10.07 -8.62
CA VAL A 458 1.84 -9.37 -7.48
C VAL A 458 2.51 -8.02 -7.18
N PHE A 459 3.83 -7.96 -7.26
CA PHE A 459 4.65 -6.76 -7.04
C PHE A 459 4.34 -5.61 -8.01
N LYS A 460 3.96 -5.92 -9.25
CA LYS A 460 3.71 -4.94 -10.33
C LYS A 460 2.24 -4.52 -10.47
N ARG A 461 1.31 -5.17 -9.77
CA ARG A 461 -0.12 -4.85 -9.89
C ARG A 461 -0.44 -3.45 -9.37
N SER A 462 -1.50 -2.83 -9.87
CA SER A 462 -1.92 -1.49 -9.42
C SER A 462 -2.30 -1.49 -7.94
N ARG A 463 -2.05 -0.37 -7.26
CA ARG A 463 -2.50 -0.08 -5.88
C ARG A 463 -3.49 1.09 -5.86
N GLU A 464 -4.03 1.47 -7.02
CA GLU A 464 -5.08 2.48 -7.12
C GLU A 464 -6.37 1.99 -6.45
N VAL A 465 -7.20 2.95 -6.04
CA VAL A 465 -8.56 2.68 -5.58
C VAL A 465 -9.43 2.35 -6.80
N VAL A 466 -10.24 1.29 -6.69
CA VAL A 466 -11.27 0.95 -7.67
C VAL A 466 -12.62 1.04 -6.98
N LEU A 467 -13.48 1.92 -7.50
CA LEU A 467 -14.86 2.06 -7.04
C LEU A 467 -15.77 1.24 -7.95
N VAL A 468 -16.58 0.37 -7.34
CA VAL A 468 -17.54 -0.49 -8.06
C VAL A 468 -18.94 -0.12 -7.60
N ALA A 469 -19.80 0.27 -8.52
CA ALA A 469 -21.18 0.65 -8.23
C ALA A 469 -22.18 -0.32 -8.86
N ASP A 470 -23.36 -0.43 -8.25
CA ASP A 470 -24.50 -1.17 -8.82
C ASP A 470 -25.11 -0.48 -10.05
N SER A 471 -25.04 0.85 -10.10
CA SER A 471 -25.51 1.68 -11.22
C SER A 471 -24.54 2.82 -11.52
N PRO A 472 -24.23 3.09 -12.80
CA PRO A 472 -23.30 4.14 -13.18
C PRO A 472 -23.86 5.57 -13.01
N ARG A 473 -25.18 5.75 -13.03
CA ARG A 473 -25.82 7.08 -12.97
C ARG A 473 -26.42 7.41 -11.61
N GLN A 474 -26.90 6.41 -10.90
CA GLN A 474 -27.55 6.58 -9.59
C GLN A 474 -27.12 5.44 -8.68
N PRO A 475 -25.85 5.45 -8.23
CA PRO A 475 -25.31 4.39 -7.39
C PRO A 475 -26.06 4.37 -6.06
N ARG A 476 -26.59 3.22 -5.70
CA ARG A 476 -27.19 2.96 -4.38
C ARG A 476 -26.32 2.01 -3.58
N TYR A 477 -25.43 1.28 -4.25
CA TYR A 477 -24.34 0.56 -3.64
C TYR A 477 -23.02 0.98 -4.26
N ILE A 478 -22.00 1.18 -3.43
CA ILE A 478 -20.62 1.41 -3.87
C ILE A 478 -19.69 0.52 -3.04
N ALA A 479 -18.76 -0.19 -3.68
CA ALA A 479 -17.69 -0.92 -3.01
C ALA A 479 -16.33 -0.31 -3.32
N VAL A 480 -15.46 -0.30 -2.32
CA VAL A 480 -14.09 0.19 -2.41
C VAL A 480 -13.13 -0.99 -2.43
N TYR A 481 -12.41 -1.15 -3.54
CA TYR A 481 -11.34 -2.12 -3.71
C TYR A 481 -9.99 -1.40 -3.83
N GLY A 482 -8.90 -2.04 -3.42
CA GLY A 482 -7.57 -1.45 -3.53
C GLY A 482 -7.32 -0.31 -2.57
N GLY A 483 -6.53 0.67 -3.02
CA GLY A 483 -6.16 1.83 -2.25
C GLY A 483 -4.97 1.66 -1.31
N LYS A 484 -4.62 2.78 -0.67
CA LYS A 484 -3.51 2.94 0.26
C LYS A 484 -3.96 3.82 1.44
N LEU A 485 -3.14 3.83 2.48
CA LEU A 485 -3.31 4.74 3.62
C LEU A 485 -3.03 6.21 3.26
N THR A 486 -2.08 6.44 2.33
CA THR A 486 -1.81 7.74 1.68
C THR A 486 -2.80 7.93 0.56
#